data_AF-A0A7J3JXJ5-F1
#
_entry.id   AF-A0A7J3JXJ5-F1
#
_cell.length_a   1.000
_cell.length_b   1.000
_cell.length_c   1.000
_cell.angle_alpha   90.00
_cell.angle_beta   90.00
_cell.angle_gamma   90.00
#
_symmetry.space_group_name_H-M   'P 1'
#
loop_
_entity.id
_entity.type
_entity.pdbx_description
1 polymer ?
#
loop_
_entity_poly.entity_id
_entity_poly.type
_entity_poly.pdbx_seq_one_letter_code
_entity_poly.pdbx_strand_id
1 'polypeptide(L)'
;MVRSLSKYLSVTVTGVRPALIRYLRDFLRIKQNLIIFPSSSGKLSSAINLALLKSLTPLNDVVHANTSLSGLYCGSIEKLVVTEHGCPSPVHHLREASALIKLSSLGVPIVAISKYTESLLRKFYGIKAYKVIYHGVIEEFFYKPRCFPLRRPVRILYVSRLEESKEPLVFINAINKLQNTINFKAYLRGDGPLKNYIKSLIVKYNLTSRVRLIPRLPFKTLIKLYRYADIFIHTNSTEPFGLV
;
A
#
# COMPACT_ATOMS: atom_id res chain seq x y z
N MET A 1 15.64 -11.71 -25.65
CA MET A 1 15.31 -12.59 -26.78
C MET A 1 15.75 -14.00 -26.41
N VAL A 2 14.90 -14.78 -25.74
CA VAL A 2 15.04 -16.25 -25.58
C VAL A 2 13.61 -16.83 -25.56
N ARG A 3 13.15 -17.30 -26.72
CA ARG A 3 12.13 -18.36 -26.89
C ARG A 3 12.82 -19.69 -26.45
N SER A 4 12.23 -20.80 -26.02
CA SER A 4 10.96 -21.50 -26.25
C SER A 4 10.97 -22.69 -25.25
N LEU A 5 9.98 -22.86 -24.37
CA LEU A 5 8.99 -23.97 -24.43
C LEU A 5 9.53 -25.37 -24.78
N SER A 6 9.39 -26.33 -23.86
CA SER A 6 8.62 -27.57 -24.10
C SER A 6 8.44 -28.43 -22.83
N LYS A 7 7.17 -28.82 -22.59
CA LYS A 7 6.64 -30.17 -22.21
C LYS A 7 7.24 -30.86 -20.96
N TYR A 8 6.54 -31.35 -19.94
CA TYR A 8 5.22 -31.98 -19.70
C TYR A 8 4.79 -31.61 -18.25
N LEU A 9 3.52 -31.47 -17.85
CA LEU A 9 2.57 -32.54 -17.55
C LEU A 9 1.16 -31.92 -17.37
N SER A 10 0.17 -32.55 -17.99
CA SER A 10 -1.25 -32.39 -17.73
C SER A 10 -1.63 -33.06 -16.41
N VAL A 11 -2.40 -32.39 -15.55
CA VAL A 11 -3.21 -33.04 -14.52
C VAL A 11 -4.59 -32.41 -14.52
N THR A 12 -5.56 -33.20 -14.94
CA THR A 12 -6.99 -32.95 -14.81
C THR A 12 -7.37 -33.27 -13.35
N VAL A 13 -7.95 -32.30 -12.63
CA VAL A 13 -8.64 -32.57 -11.36
C VAL A 13 -10.08 -32.15 -11.55
N THR A 14 -10.94 -33.14 -11.81
CA THR A 14 -12.39 -33.01 -11.73
C THR A 14 -12.77 -32.75 -10.28
N GLY A 15 -13.44 -31.63 -10.01
CA GLY A 15 -14.22 -31.45 -8.76
C GLY A 15 -13.69 -30.49 -7.69
N VAL A 16 -12.73 -29.59 -7.97
CA VAL A 16 -12.32 -28.55 -6.99
C VAL A 16 -12.22 -27.18 -7.66
N ARG A 17 -12.78 -26.14 -7.01
CA ARG A 17 -12.94 -24.78 -7.54
C ARG A 17 -11.65 -24.24 -8.20
N PRO A 18 -11.72 -23.66 -9.42
CA PRO A 18 -10.56 -23.20 -10.21
C PRO A 18 -9.57 -22.25 -9.49
N ALA A 19 -10.02 -21.52 -8.47
CA ALA A 19 -9.20 -20.57 -7.73
C ALA A 19 -8.15 -21.24 -6.83
N LEU A 20 -8.49 -22.39 -6.22
CA LEU A 20 -7.59 -23.10 -5.29
C LEU A 20 -6.43 -23.77 -6.04
N ILE A 21 -6.72 -24.29 -7.24
CA ILE A 21 -5.72 -24.92 -8.11
C ILE A 21 -4.72 -23.87 -8.61
N ARG A 22 -5.19 -22.67 -8.99
CA ARG A 22 -4.29 -21.58 -9.38
C ARG A 22 -3.39 -21.15 -8.22
N TYR A 23 -3.96 -21.04 -7.02
CA TYR A 23 -3.23 -20.71 -5.79
C TYR A 23 -2.12 -21.74 -5.47
N LEU A 24 -2.44 -23.03 -5.50
CA LEU A 24 -1.47 -24.10 -5.27
C LEU A 24 -0.39 -24.17 -6.37
N ARG A 25 -0.76 -23.86 -7.61
CA ARG A 25 0.17 -23.87 -8.76
C ARG A 25 1.14 -22.69 -8.74
N ASP A 26 0.69 -21.52 -8.27
CA ASP A 26 1.56 -20.36 -8.06
C ASP A 26 2.45 -20.58 -6.82
N PHE A 27 1.94 -21.21 -5.76
CA PHE A 27 2.69 -21.62 -4.57
C PHE A 27 3.86 -22.59 -4.90
N LEU A 28 3.62 -23.60 -5.74
CA LEU A 28 4.62 -24.59 -6.14
C LEU A 28 5.65 -24.07 -7.16
N ARG A 29 5.41 -22.92 -7.80
CA ARG A 29 6.29 -22.36 -8.85
C ARG A 29 7.39 -21.44 -8.32
N ILE A 30 7.30 -20.98 -7.08
CA ILE A 30 8.28 -20.05 -6.51
C ILE A 30 9.34 -20.87 -5.78
N LYS A 31 10.48 -21.10 -6.42
CA LYS A 31 11.71 -21.66 -5.82
C LYS A 31 12.41 -20.69 -4.84
N GLN A 32 11.65 -19.80 -4.19
CA GLN A 32 12.11 -18.86 -3.17
C GLN A 32 11.09 -18.87 -2.04
N ASN A 33 11.57 -19.00 -0.81
CA ASN A 33 10.82 -19.12 0.46
C ASN A 33 10.01 -17.85 0.80
N LEU A 34 9.11 -17.41 -0.09
CA LEU A 34 8.30 -16.21 0.08
C LEU A 34 6.84 -16.56 -0.16
N ILE A 35 6.09 -16.72 0.94
CA ILE A 35 4.65 -16.92 0.87
C ILE A 35 3.97 -15.54 0.86
N ILE A 36 3.45 -15.13 -0.30
CA ILE A 36 2.67 -13.89 -0.45
C ILE A 36 1.18 -14.20 -0.33
N PHE A 37 0.51 -13.58 0.64
CA PHE A 37 -0.90 -13.87 0.95
C PHE A 37 -1.88 -12.95 0.22
N PRO A 38 -2.91 -13.50 -0.46
CA PRO A 38 -4.04 -12.71 -0.93
C PRO A 38 -4.99 -12.37 0.22
N SER A 39 -5.51 -11.15 0.24
CA SER A 39 -6.62 -10.75 1.12
C SER A 39 -7.89 -11.54 0.75
N SER A 40 -8.26 -12.57 1.51
CA SER A 40 -9.48 -13.35 1.26
C SER A 40 -10.68 -12.79 2.02
N SER A 41 -11.74 -12.41 1.29
CA SER A 41 -12.98 -11.79 1.79
C SER A 41 -14.07 -12.79 2.24
N GLY A 42 -13.73 -14.04 2.59
CA GLY A 42 -14.70 -15.09 2.95
C GLY A 42 -14.43 -15.75 4.32
N LYS A 43 -15.48 -15.92 5.15
CA LYS A 43 -15.41 -16.51 6.51
C LYS A 43 -15.12 -18.02 6.56
N LEU A 44 -15.53 -18.80 5.55
CA LEU A 44 -15.28 -20.25 5.50
C LEU A 44 -13.89 -20.56 4.92
N SER A 45 -13.45 -19.76 3.93
CA SER A 45 -12.08 -19.81 3.43
C SER A 45 -11.07 -19.38 4.48
N SER A 46 -11.43 -18.50 5.41
CA SER A 46 -10.48 -18.00 6.41
C SER A 46 -10.03 -19.08 7.39
N ALA A 47 -10.90 -19.94 7.92
CA ALA A 47 -10.49 -20.96 8.89
C ALA A 47 -9.52 -22.01 8.29
N ILE A 48 -9.81 -22.47 7.07
CA ILE A 48 -8.96 -23.41 6.34
C ILE A 48 -7.63 -22.72 5.97
N ASN A 49 -7.69 -21.48 5.48
CA ASN A 49 -6.48 -20.71 5.22
C ASN A 49 -5.66 -20.56 6.49
N LEU A 50 -6.27 -20.25 7.63
CA LEU A 50 -5.58 -20.13 8.93
C LEU A 50 -4.93 -21.42 9.40
N ALA A 51 -5.60 -22.56 9.26
CA ALA A 51 -5.03 -23.86 9.59
C ALA A 51 -3.83 -24.18 8.69
N LEU A 52 -3.96 -23.89 7.39
CA LEU A 52 -2.89 -24.05 6.40
C LEU A 52 -1.71 -23.10 6.68
N LEU A 53 -1.97 -21.86 7.11
CA LEU A 53 -0.92 -20.90 7.50
C LEU A 53 -0.11 -21.43 8.67
N LYS A 54 -0.79 -21.91 9.71
CA LYS A 54 -0.13 -22.48 10.89
C LYS A 54 0.68 -23.72 10.55
N SER A 55 0.23 -24.56 9.61
CA SER A 55 0.96 -25.78 9.25
C SER A 55 2.13 -25.53 8.29
N LEU A 56 2.06 -24.51 7.43
CA LEU A 56 3.11 -24.20 6.47
C LEU A 56 4.23 -23.33 7.06
N THR A 57 3.92 -22.45 8.00
CA THR A 57 4.91 -21.52 8.58
C THR A 57 6.13 -22.21 9.21
N PRO A 58 6.01 -23.36 9.93
CA PRO A 58 7.16 -24.08 10.47
C PRO A 58 8.14 -24.61 9.41
N LEU A 59 7.69 -24.79 8.17
CA LEU A 59 8.52 -25.30 7.06
C LEU A 59 9.47 -24.25 6.46
N ASN A 60 9.41 -23.00 6.92
CA ASN A 60 10.25 -21.92 6.42
C ASN A 60 11.38 -21.61 7.40
N ASP A 61 12.45 -20.98 6.92
CA ASP A 61 13.54 -20.48 7.77
C ASP A 61 13.15 -19.19 8.49
N VAL A 62 12.43 -18.31 7.78
CA VAL A 62 11.93 -17.03 8.28
C VAL A 62 10.49 -16.84 7.78
N VAL A 63 9.64 -16.33 8.64
CA VAL A 63 8.26 -15.93 8.31
C VAL A 63 8.16 -14.42 8.49
N HIS A 64 7.79 -13.71 7.43
CA HIS A 64 7.64 -12.25 7.46
C HIS A 64 6.17 -11.85 7.34
N ALA A 65 5.63 -11.20 8.37
CA ALA A 65 4.28 -10.67 8.40
C ALA A 65 4.26 -9.14 8.20
N ASN A 66 3.34 -8.65 7.38
CA ASN A 66 3.20 -7.21 7.08
C ASN A 66 2.26 -6.46 8.05
N THR A 67 1.75 -7.14 9.07
CA THR A 67 1.04 -6.56 10.23
C THR A 67 1.10 -7.53 11.40
N SER A 68 1.03 -7.04 12.64
CA SER A 68 0.94 -7.91 13.81
C SER A 68 -0.30 -8.82 13.79
N LEU A 69 -1.42 -8.34 13.25
CA LEU A 69 -2.63 -9.15 13.15
C LEU A 69 -2.41 -10.38 12.25
N SER A 70 -1.67 -10.24 11.15
CA SER A 70 -1.29 -11.38 10.31
C SER A 70 -0.25 -12.28 10.97
N GLY A 71 0.66 -11.71 11.75
CA GLY A 71 1.69 -12.43 12.50
C GLY A 71 1.13 -13.41 13.55
N LEU A 72 -0.05 -13.14 14.13
CA LEU A 72 -0.72 -14.04 15.07
C LEU A 72 -1.05 -15.42 14.49
N TYR A 73 -1.06 -15.55 13.17
CA TYR A 73 -1.35 -16.80 12.49
C TYR A 73 -0.10 -17.63 12.20
N CYS A 74 1.09 -17.16 12.62
CA CYS A 74 2.32 -17.93 12.52
C CYS A 74 2.30 -19.11 13.51
N GLY A 75 2.60 -20.31 13.02
CA GLY A 75 2.77 -21.52 13.84
C GLY A 75 4.16 -21.63 14.49
N SER A 76 5.13 -20.86 14.02
CA SER A 76 6.53 -20.82 14.49
C SER A 76 6.93 -19.39 14.84
N ILE A 77 6.67 -18.98 16.08
CA ILE A 77 6.90 -17.61 16.56
C ILE A 77 8.39 -17.27 16.58
N GLU A 78 9.25 -18.25 16.85
CA GLU A 78 10.71 -18.14 16.86
C GLU A 78 11.32 -17.77 15.50
N LYS A 79 10.56 -17.96 14.42
CA LYS A 79 10.97 -17.63 13.04
C LYS A 79 10.28 -16.37 12.50
N LEU A 80 9.43 -15.73 13.30
CA LEU A 80 8.57 -14.64 12.86
C LEU A 80 9.29 -13.29 12.96
N VAL A 81 9.18 -12.49 11.90
CA VAL A 81 9.45 -11.05 11.91
C VAL A 81 8.19 -10.32 11.46
N VAL A 82 7.85 -9.23 12.13
CA VAL A 82 6.68 -8.41 11.80
C VAL A 82 7.14 -7.05 11.32
N THR A 83 6.56 -6.52 10.25
CA THR A 83 6.70 -5.12 9.85
C THR A 83 5.38 -4.38 10.03
N GLU A 84 5.41 -3.30 10.80
CA GLU A 84 4.28 -2.41 11.00
C GLU A 84 4.29 -1.28 9.95
N HIS A 85 3.28 -1.27 9.08
CA HIS A 85 3.11 -0.25 8.03
C HIS A 85 2.45 1.04 8.52
N GLY A 86 2.21 1.12 9.82
CA GLY A 86 1.68 2.24 10.58
C GLY A 86 1.52 1.81 12.02
N CYS A 87 1.28 2.74 12.93
CA CYS A 87 0.91 2.37 14.29
C CYS A 87 -0.59 2.04 14.32
N PRO A 88 -1.02 0.87 14.81
CA PRO A 88 -2.45 0.62 15.01
C PRO A 88 -3.01 1.70 15.94
N SER A 89 -4.24 2.13 15.66
CA SER A 89 -4.90 3.12 16.51
C SER A 89 -5.31 2.46 17.81
N PRO A 90 -5.01 3.08 18.98
CA PRO A 90 -5.44 2.55 20.27
C PRO A 90 -6.96 2.60 20.46
N VAL A 91 -7.70 3.29 19.58
CA VAL A 91 -9.16 3.41 19.66
C VAL A 91 -9.85 2.63 18.55
N HIS A 92 -9.32 2.70 17.32
CA HIS A 92 -10.02 2.14 16.15
C HIS A 92 -9.52 0.76 15.71
N HIS A 93 -8.29 0.38 16.07
CA HIS A 93 -7.65 -0.86 15.59
C HIS A 93 -7.27 -1.80 16.74
N LEU A 94 -8.19 -1.98 17.70
CA LEU A 94 -7.94 -2.74 18.94
C LEU A 94 -7.38 -4.15 18.71
N ARG A 95 -7.88 -4.88 17.70
CA ARG A 95 -7.40 -6.25 17.40
C ARG A 95 -5.94 -6.27 16.97
N GLU A 96 -5.55 -5.31 16.14
CA GLU A 96 -4.18 -5.18 15.65
C GLU A 96 -3.25 -4.68 16.76
N ALA A 97 -3.72 -3.76 17.61
CA ALA A 97 -3.02 -3.33 18.82
C ALA A 97 -2.77 -4.49 19.79
N SER A 98 -3.78 -5.31 20.09
CA SER A 98 -3.63 -6.48 20.96
C SER A 98 -2.67 -7.50 20.37
N ALA A 99 -2.72 -7.70 19.04
CA ALA A 99 -1.78 -8.57 18.33
C ALA A 99 -0.34 -8.08 18.48
N LEU A 100 -0.12 -6.78 18.27
CA LEU A 100 1.17 -6.13 18.39
C LEU A 100 1.75 -6.27 19.80
N ILE A 101 0.97 -5.97 20.83
CA ILE A 101 1.39 -6.11 22.23
C ILE A 101 1.77 -7.56 22.54
N LYS A 102 0.94 -8.53 22.14
CA LYS A 102 1.20 -9.95 22.37
C LYS A 102 2.47 -10.43 21.67
N LEU A 103 2.65 -10.12 20.39
CA LEU A 103 3.84 -10.55 19.65
C LEU A 103 5.10 -9.89 20.22
N SER A 104 5.03 -8.60 20.56
CA SER A 104 6.14 -7.91 21.20
C SER A 104 6.50 -8.50 22.57
N SER A 105 5.52 -8.89 23.40
CA SER A 105 5.78 -9.49 24.71
C SER A 105 6.38 -10.90 24.60
N LEU A 106 6.19 -11.57 23.46
CA LEU A 106 6.82 -12.85 23.12
C LEU A 106 8.21 -12.68 22.51
N GLY A 107 8.73 -11.46 22.42
CA GLY A 107 10.07 -11.18 21.89
C GLY A 107 10.16 -11.20 20.36
N VAL A 108 9.03 -11.18 19.64
CA VAL A 108 9.02 -11.13 18.18
C VAL A 108 9.63 -9.82 17.68
N PRO A 109 10.61 -9.85 16.76
CA PRO A 109 11.18 -8.64 16.16
C PRO A 109 10.13 -7.80 15.43
N ILE A 110 9.87 -6.59 15.93
CA ILE A 110 8.96 -5.63 15.31
C ILE A 110 9.77 -4.60 14.50
N VAL A 111 9.60 -4.59 13.19
CA VAL A 111 10.20 -3.63 12.27
C VAL A 111 9.22 -2.48 12.04
N ALA A 112 9.70 -1.24 12.16
CA ALA A 112 8.93 -0.06 11.80
C ALA A 112 9.35 0.49 10.43
N ILE A 113 8.41 0.96 9.63
CA ILE A 113 8.70 1.48 8.29
C ILE A 113 9.24 2.92 8.28
N SER A 114 9.25 3.59 9.43
CA SER A 114 9.78 4.94 9.60
C SER A 114 10.07 5.23 11.07
N LYS A 115 10.90 6.24 11.34
CA LYS A 115 11.10 6.78 12.70
C LYS A 115 9.81 7.34 13.30
N TYR A 116 8.89 7.81 12.45
CA TYR A 116 7.58 8.28 12.90
C TYR A 116 6.73 7.10 13.39
N THR A 117 6.67 6.00 12.64
CA THR A 117 5.99 4.79 13.10
C THR A 117 6.61 4.26 14.39
N GLU A 118 7.94 4.19 14.49
CA GLU A 118 8.62 3.79 15.74
C GLU A 118 8.25 4.69 16.92
N SER A 119 8.20 6.01 16.73
CA SER A 119 7.84 6.94 17.80
C SER A 119 6.41 6.76 18.27
N LEU A 120 5.47 6.49 17.35
CA LEU A 120 4.07 6.19 17.68
C LEU A 120 3.94 4.85 18.44
N LEU A 121 4.64 3.80 17.99
CA LEU A 121 4.66 2.51 18.69
C LEU A 121 5.17 2.66 20.13
N ARG A 122 6.26 3.41 20.32
CA ARG A 122 6.80 3.71 21.65
C ARG A 122 5.82 4.52 22.48
N LYS A 123 5.20 5.55 21.89
CA LYS A 123 4.25 6.45 22.57
C LYS A 123 3.00 5.73 23.06
N PHE A 124 2.39 4.90 22.21
CA PHE A 124 1.09 4.30 22.50
C PHE A 124 1.18 2.94 23.20
N TYR A 125 2.27 2.20 22.98
CA TYR A 125 2.39 0.81 23.47
C TYR A 125 3.65 0.54 24.27
N GLY A 126 4.56 1.51 24.41
CA GLY A 126 5.86 1.29 25.05
C GLY A 126 6.81 0.37 24.27
N ILE A 127 6.47 0.05 23.02
CA ILE A 127 7.21 -0.90 22.18
C ILE A 127 8.30 -0.14 21.41
N LYS A 128 9.55 -0.55 21.61
CA LYS A 128 10.68 -0.12 20.79
C LYS A 128 10.78 -1.03 19.56
N ALA A 129 10.85 -0.44 18.37
CA ALA A 129 11.09 -1.23 17.16
C ALA A 129 12.47 -1.93 17.26
N TYR A 130 12.52 -3.18 16.81
CA TYR A 130 13.77 -3.91 16.60
C TYR A 130 14.67 -3.19 15.59
N LYS A 131 14.07 -2.72 14.49
CA LYS A 131 14.75 -1.94 13.46
C LYS A 131 13.76 -1.01 12.76
N VAL A 132 14.27 0.15 12.32
CA VAL A 132 13.57 1.00 11.34
C VAL A 132 14.11 0.66 9.95
N ILE A 133 13.24 0.17 9.07
CA ILE A 133 13.56 -0.14 7.66
C ILE A 133 12.58 0.61 6.77
N TYR A 134 13.06 1.64 6.10
CA TYR A 134 12.25 2.45 5.19
C TYR A 134 11.86 1.66 3.94
N HIS A 135 10.67 1.94 3.40
CA HIS A 135 10.29 1.35 2.11
C HIS A 135 11.21 1.87 1.00
N GLY A 136 11.62 0.94 0.14
CA GLY A 136 12.23 1.29 -1.14
C GLY A 136 11.18 1.69 -2.17
N VAL A 137 11.63 2.32 -3.24
CA VAL A 137 10.85 2.47 -4.47
C VAL A 137 11.60 1.77 -5.60
N ILE A 138 10.86 1.17 -6.52
CA ILE A 138 11.43 0.47 -7.67
C ILE A 138 12.10 1.45 -8.64
N GLU A 139 13.09 0.94 -9.38
CA GLU A 139 13.95 1.75 -10.26
C GLU A 139 13.20 2.52 -11.33
N GLU A 140 12.00 2.08 -11.74
CA GLU A 140 11.20 2.79 -12.73
C GLU A 140 10.73 4.18 -12.26
N PHE A 141 10.80 4.45 -10.95
CA PHE A 141 10.57 5.77 -10.36
C PHE A 141 11.85 6.58 -10.17
N PHE A 142 13.03 6.04 -10.47
CA PHE A 142 14.28 6.80 -10.43
C PHE A 142 14.40 7.66 -11.69
N TYR A 143 14.46 8.98 -11.50
CA TYR A 143 14.65 9.93 -12.60
C TYR A 143 15.54 11.09 -12.15
N LYS A 144 16.24 11.68 -13.14
CA LYS A 144 17.08 12.86 -12.90
C LYS A 144 16.21 14.04 -12.46
N PRO A 145 16.69 14.87 -11.52
CA PRO A 145 16.05 16.14 -11.18
C PRO A 145 15.74 16.96 -12.43
N ARG A 146 14.56 17.59 -12.46
CA ARG A 146 14.10 18.40 -13.58
C ARG A 146 14.15 19.87 -13.21
N CYS A 147 14.41 20.72 -14.20
CA CYS A 147 14.27 22.16 -14.04
C CYS A 147 12.78 22.54 -14.07
N PHE A 148 12.40 23.52 -13.24
CA PHE A 148 11.05 24.07 -13.26
C PHE A 148 10.76 24.74 -14.61
N PRO A 149 9.54 24.57 -15.15
CA PRO A 149 9.17 25.21 -16.41
C PRO A 149 9.01 26.72 -16.25
N LEU A 150 9.71 27.50 -17.07
CA LEU A 150 9.52 28.95 -17.16
C LEU A 150 8.45 29.38 -18.19
N ARG A 151 8.10 28.50 -19.15
CA ARG A 151 7.33 28.87 -20.35
C ARG A 151 6.00 28.13 -20.54
N ARG A 152 5.52 27.38 -19.54
CA ARG A 152 4.26 26.63 -19.61
C ARG A 152 3.59 26.54 -18.25
N PRO A 153 2.27 26.27 -18.19
CA PRO A 153 1.59 26.07 -16.91
C PRO A 153 2.28 24.99 -16.07
N VAL A 154 2.39 25.25 -14.77
CA VAL A 154 2.90 24.28 -13.79
C VAL A 154 1.94 23.10 -13.71
N ARG A 155 2.47 21.87 -13.78
CA ARG A 155 1.67 20.64 -13.71
C ARG A 155 1.70 20.11 -12.29
N ILE A 156 0.59 20.26 -11.59
CA ILE A 156 0.43 19.82 -10.20
C ILE A 156 -0.28 18.46 -10.21
N LEU A 157 0.27 17.48 -9.51
CA LEU A 157 -0.27 16.13 -9.41
C LEU A 157 -0.67 15.81 -7.98
N TYR A 158 -1.84 15.22 -7.83
CA TYR A 158 -2.29 14.55 -6.61
C TYR A 158 -2.66 13.11 -6.95
N VAL A 159 -2.12 12.16 -6.17
CA VAL A 159 -2.45 10.73 -6.30
C VAL A 159 -2.70 10.14 -4.93
N SER A 160 -3.94 9.73 -4.68
CA SER A 160 -4.31 9.01 -3.45
C SER A 160 -5.72 8.42 -3.57
N ARG A 161 -6.17 7.68 -2.56
CA ARG A 161 -7.61 7.37 -2.40
C ARG A 161 -8.37 8.67 -2.09
N LEU A 162 -9.62 8.78 -2.54
CA LEU A 162 -10.46 9.95 -2.31
C LEU A 162 -11.37 9.69 -1.11
N GLU A 163 -10.72 9.61 0.05
CA GLU A 163 -11.30 9.32 1.35
C GLU A 163 -10.86 10.38 2.37
N GLU A 164 -11.62 10.54 3.45
CA GLU A 164 -11.35 11.55 4.49
C GLU A 164 -9.92 11.46 5.04
N SER A 165 -9.44 10.24 5.33
CA SER A 165 -8.08 10.00 5.83
C SER A 165 -6.95 10.45 4.89
N LYS A 166 -7.28 10.73 3.62
CA LYS A 166 -6.34 11.23 2.61
C LYS A 166 -6.49 12.73 2.35
N GLU A 167 -7.49 13.37 2.97
CA GLU A 167 -7.72 14.81 2.94
C GLU A 167 -7.71 15.47 1.54
N PRO A 168 -8.32 14.85 0.50
CA PRO A 168 -8.27 15.39 -0.87
C PRO A 168 -8.97 16.75 -1.02
N LEU A 169 -9.81 17.13 -0.07
CA LEU A 169 -10.48 18.43 -0.04
C LEU A 169 -9.50 19.56 0.25
N VAL A 170 -8.45 19.31 1.05
CA VAL A 170 -7.36 20.25 1.30
C VAL A 170 -6.67 20.59 -0.02
N PHE A 171 -6.42 19.58 -0.87
CA PHE A 171 -5.84 19.79 -2.20
C PHE A 171 -6.71 20.71 -3.05
N ILE A 172 -8.01 20.41 -3.20
CA ILE A 172 -8.90 21.23 -4.03
C ILE A 172 -9.01 22.67 -3.50
N ASN A 173 -9.09 22.86 -2.18
CA ASN A 173 -9.12 24.17 -1.56
C ASN A 173 -7.83 24.96 -1.81
N ALA A 174 -6.67 24.31 -1.73
CA ALA A 174 -5.38 24.94 -2.06
C ALA A 174 -5.32 25.35 -3.54
N ILE A 175 -5.76 24.47 -4.45
CA ILE A 175 -5.83 24.77 -5.88
C ILE A 175 -6.74 25.97 -6.18
N ASN A 176 -7.89 26.07 -5.50
CA ASN A 176 -8.79 27.21 -5.63
C ASN A 176 -8.12 28.53 -5.21
N LYS A 177 -7.34 28.51 -4.14
CA LYS A 177 -6.59 29.70 -3.68
C LYS A 177 -5.50 30.14 -4.67
N LEU A 178 -4.87 29.18 -5.36
CA LEU A 178 -3.78 29.45 -6.31
C LEU A 178 -4.25 29.94 -7.69
N GLN A 179 -5.56 29.85 -7.99
CA GLN A 179 -6.09 30.06 -9.36
C GLN A 179 -5.72 31.42 -9.98
N ASN A 180 -5.58 32.45 -9.14
CA ASN A 180 -5.27 33.83 -9.54
C ASN A 180 -3.80 34.20 -9.27
N THR A 181 -3.01 33.30 -8.68
CA THR A 181 -1.61 33.57 -8.30
C THR A 181 -0.64 33.01 -9.33
N ILE A 182 -0.91 31.81 -9.86
CA ILE A 182 0.00 31.14 -10.79
C ILE A 182 -0.76 30.48 -11.94
N ASN A 183 -0.08 30.34 -13.09
CA ASN A 183 -0.59 29.58 -14.22
C ASN A 183 -0.31 28.07 -14.03
N PHE A 184 -1.35 27.25 -13.90
CA PHE A 184 -1.20 25.81 -13.64
C PHE A 184 -2.26 24.94 -14.33
N LYS A 185 -1.95 23.64 -14.41
CA LYS A 185 -2.89 22.54 -14.63
C LYS A 185 -2.74 21.51 -13.51
N ALA A 186 -3.84 21.17 -12.88
CA ALA A 186 -3.89 20.20 -11.79
C ALA A 186 -4.49 18.87 -12.27
N TYR A 187 -3.85 17.77 -11.88
CA TYR A 187 -4.26 16.42 -12.22
C TYR A 187 -4.50 15.66 -10.92
N LEU A 188 -5.73 15.22 -10.70
CA LEU A 188 -6.11 14.48 -9.50
C LEU A 188 -6.47 13.05 -9.89
N ARG A 189 -5.65 12.10 -9.46
CA ARG A 189 -5.88 10.67 -9.69
C ARG A 189 -6.26 10.01 -8.37
N GLY A 190 -7.45 9.43 -8.35
CA GLY A 190 -7.95 8.72 -7.18
C GLY A 190 -9.36 8.21 -7.40
N ASP A 191 -9.79 7.33 -6.50
CA ASP A 191 -11.19 6.91 -6.42
C ASP A 191 -11.57 6.81 -4.94
N GLY A 192 -12.87 6.91 -4.65
CA GLY A 192 -13.38 6.84 -3.30
C GLY A 192 -14.65 7.67 -3.07
N PRO A 193 -15.21 7.61 -1.86
CA PRO A 193 -16.48 8.25 -1.50
C PRO A 193 -16.53 9.76 -1.80
N LEU A 194 -15.39 10.47 -1.68
CA LEU A 194 -15.34 11.92 -1.89
C LEU A 194 -15.29 12.35 -3.35
N LYS A 195 -15.22 11.43 -4.31
CA LYS A 195 -15.04 11.75 -5.73
C LYS A 195 -16.13 12.67 -6.29
N ASN A 196 -17.40 12.41 -5.98
CA ASN A 196 -18.52 13.20 -6.49
C ASN A 196 -18.57 14.59 -5.83
N TYR A 197 -18.21 14.67 -4.55
CA TYR A 197 -18.09 15.96 -3.86
C TYR A 197 -16.92 16.79 -4.41
N ILE A 198 -15.78 16.16 -4.72
CA ILE A 198 -14.66 16.83 -5.40
C ILE A 198 -15.09 17.37 -6.78
N LYS A 199 -15.87 16.61 -7.56
CA LYS A 199 -16.42 17.08 -8.84
C LYS A 199 -17.28 18.34 -8.66
N SER A 200 -18.17 18.35 -7.67
CA SER A 200 -19.02 19.53 -7.44
C SER A 200 -18.21 20.74 -7.00
N LEU A 201 -17.16 20.55 -6.19
CA LEU A 201 -16.23 21.63 -5.83
C LEU A 201 -15.46 22.18 -7.04
N ILE A 202 -15.00 21.33 -7.96
CA ILE A 202 -14.32 21.78 -9.19
C ILE A 202 -15.23 22.72 -10.00
N VAL A 203 -16.51 22.37 -10.13
CA VAL A 203 -17.50 23.22 -10.83
C VAL A 203 -17.78 24.49 -10.04
N LYS A 204 -18.07 24.37 -8.74
CA LYS A 204 -18.36 25.50 -7.84
C LYS A 204 -17.24 26.54 -7.82
N TYR A 205 -15.99 26.09 -7.90
CA TYR A 205 -14.81 26.96 -7.90
C TYR A 205 -14.36 27.39 -9.31
N ASN A 206 -15.14 27.10 -10.36
CA ASN A 206 -14.81 27.42 -11.75
C ASN A 206 -13.43 26.85 -12.19
N LEU A 207 -13.04 25.70 -11.64
CA LEU A 207 -11.75 25.05 -11.87
C LEU A 207 -11.77 24.04 -13.03
N THR A 208 -12.90 23.86 -13.70
CA THR A 208 -13.10 22.83 -14.75
C THR A 208 -12.06 22.88 -15.87
N SER A 209 -11.59 24.07 -16.26
CA SER A 209 -10.56 24.22 -17.29
C SER A 209 -9.14 23.93 -16.79
N ARG A 210 -8.93 23.89 -15.47
CA ARG A 210 -7.62 23.79 -14.80
C ARG A 210 -7.40 22.45 -14.09
N VAL A 211 -8.45 21.82 -13.57
CA VAL A 211 -8.38 20.56 -12.81
C VAL A 211 -8.95 19.42 -13.64
N ARG A 212 -8.19 18.33 -13.76
CA ARG A 212 -8.62 17.10 -14.42
C ARG A 212 -8.61 15.92 -13.46
N LEU A 213 -9.77 15.27 -13.35
CA LEU A 213 -9.88 13.97 -12.68
C LEU A 213 -9.38 12.87 -13.61
N ILE A 214 -8.34 12.18 -13.19
CA ILE A 214 -7.72 11.11 -13.96
C ILE A 214 -8.37 9.76 -13.57
N PRO A 215 -8.83 8.95 -14.55
CA PRO A 215 -9.37 7.63 -14.27
C PRO A 215 -8.30 6.67 -13.74
N ARG A 216 -8.72 5.46 -13.36
CA ARG A 216 -7.76 4.41 -12.99
C ARG A 216 -6.83 4.12 -14.16
N LEU A 217 -5.52 4.18 -13.92
CA LEU A 217 -4.49 3.94 -14.92
C LEU A 217 -3.80 2.59 -14.67
N PRO A 218 -3.33 1.90 -15.73
CA PRO A 218 -2.34 0.84 -15.60
C PRO A 218 -1.07 1.36 -14.92
N PHE A 219 -0.37 0.49 -14.19
CA PHE A 219 0.82 0.84 -13.40
C PHE A 219 1.88 1.59 -14.21
N LYS A 220 2.23 1.09 -15.42
CA LYS A 220 3.19 1.75 -16.31
C LYS A 220 2.76 3.17 -16.73
N THR A 221 1.47 3.42 -16.87
CA THR A 221 0.94 4.75 -17.22
C THR A 221 0.93 5.68 -16.00
N LEU A 222 0.73 5.15 -14.79
CA LEU A 222 0.86 5.92 -13.56
C LEU A 222 2.28 6.46 -13.37
N ILE A 223 3.31 5.65 -13.64
CA ILE A 223 4.71 6.10 -13.61
C ILE A 223 4.92 7.27 -14.59
N LYS A 224 4.37 7.18 -15.81
CA LYS A 224 4.43 8.27 -16.78
C LYS A 224 3.73 9.54 -16.28
N LEU A 225 2.64 9.42 -15.51
CA LEU A 225 1.94 10.55 -14.91
C LEU A 225 2.81 11.26 -13.85
N TYR A 226 3.46 10.51 -12.95
CA TYR A 226 4.45 11.08 -12.02
C TYR A 226 5.59 11.79 -12.74
N ARG A 227 6.11 11.16 -13.79
CA ARG A 227 7.14 11.74 -14.67
C ARG A 227 6.63 12.93 -15.48
N TYR A 228 5.32 13.08 -15.64
CA TYR A 228 4.72 14.22 -16.30
C TYR A 228 4.44 15.37 -15.32
N ALA A 229 4.30 15.13 -14.02
CA ALA A 229 4.10 16.20 -13.04
C ALA A 229 5.38 17.04 -12.84
N ASP A 230 5.20 18.32 -12.51
CA ASP A 230 6.28 19.21 -12.04
C ASP A 230 6.29 19.29 -10.51
N ILE A 231 5.10 19.30 -9.90
CA ILE A 231 4.92 19.26 -8.46
C ILE A 231 3.98 18.10 -8.14
N PHE A 232 4.34 17.30 -7.14
CA PHE A 232 3.44 16.34 -6.53
C PHE A 232 3.02 16.86 -5.15
N ILE A 233 1.72 16.76 -4.84
CA ILE A 233 1.15 17.19 -3.56
C ILE A 233 0.53 15.99 -2.86
N HIS A 234 0.90 15.83 -1.60
CA HIS A 234 0.29 14.91 -0.65
C HIS A 234 -0.31 15.70 0.50
N THR A 235 -1.55 15.40 0.90
CA THR A 235 -2.30 16.24 1.85
C THR A 235 -2.59 15.60 3.19
N ASN A 236 -2.39 14.29 3.38
CA ASN A 236 -2.81 13.66 4.62
C ASN A 236 -2.02 14.25 5.81
N SER A 237 -2.74 14.64 6.87
CA SER A 237 -2.15 15.07 8.14
C SER A 237 -1.36 13.97 8.85
N THR A 238 -1.78 12.72 8.64
CA THR A 238 -1.12 11.54 9.21
C THR A 238 -0.76 10.58 8.10
N GLU A 239 0.54 10.33 7.93
CA GLU A 239 1.05 9.41 6.92
C GLU A 239 2.28 8.68 7.49
N PRO A 240 2.21 7.36 7.71
CA PRO A 240 3.29 6.62 8.36
C PRO A 240 4.59 6.59 7.54
N PHE A 241 4.52 6.77 6.21
CA PHE A 241 5.70 6.83 5.35
C PHE A 241 5.51 7.69 4.09
N GLY A 242 4.41 7.53 3.35
CA GLY A 242 4.18 8.30 2.12
C GLY A 242 4.69 7.62 0.85
N LEU A 243 4.43 6.32 0.70
CA LEU A 243 4.69 5.59 -0.56
C LEU A 243 3.52 5.85 -1.52
N VAL A 244 3.61 6.94 -2.27
CA VAL A 244 2.58 7.42 -3.19
C VAL A 244 3.04 7.33 -4.63
#